data_AF-M7A4N0-F1
#
_entry.id   AF-M7A4N0-F1
#
_cell.length_a   1.000
_cell.length_b   1.000
_cell.length_c   1.000
_cell.angle_alpha   90.00
_cell.angle_beta   90.00
_cell.angle_gamma   90.00
#
_symmetry.space_group_name_H-M   'P 1'
#
loop_
_entity.id
_entity.type
_entity.pdbx_description
1 polymer ?
#
loop_
_entity_poly.entity_id
_entity_poly.type
_entity_poly.pdbx_seq_one_letter_code
_entity_poly.pdbx_strand_id
1 'polypeptide(L)' 'MVINYFKIKPLEITESELDEYSKHIGFPLYNEDKEAILKFNGFRKAIAIINKHSFNALSHHFSDDLKSNEEFLKR' A
#
# COMPACT_ATOMS: atom_id res chain seq x y z
N MET A 1 20.69 9.85 9.40
CA MET A 1 19.99 10.85 8.57
C MET A 1 18.67 11.21 9.25
N VAL A 2 18.40 12.47 9.58
CA VAL A 2 17.14 12.89 10.22
C VAL A 2 16.08 13.09 9.15
N ILE A 3 15.03 12.26 9.14
CA ILE A 3 13.93 12.36 8.19
C ILE A 3 12.80 13.16 8.82
N ASN A 4 12.37 14.24 8.17
CA ASN A 4 11.24 15.03 8.60
C ASN A 4 9.93 14.45 8.04
N TYR A 5 9.24 13.68 8.87
CA TYR A 5 7.99 13.01 8.52
C TYR A 5 6.83 13.97 8.18
N PHE A 6 6.84 15.20 8.72
CA PHE A 6 5.81 16.20 8.43
C PHE A 6 5.87 16.72 7.00
N LYS A 7 7.06 16.68 6.37
CA LYS A 7 7.29 17.11 4.99
C LYS A 7 6.99 16.03 3.95
N ILE A 8 6.66 14.82 4.37
CA ILE A 8 6.33 13.74 3.44
C ILE A 8 4.92 13.98 2.89
N LYS A 9 4.82 13.97 1.56
CA LYS A 9 3.54 14.08 0.87
C LYS A 9 2.73 12.80 1.09
N PRO A 10 1.40 12.89 1.25
CA PRO A 10 0.55 11.71 1.23
C PRO A 10 0.77 10.93 -0.07
N LEU A 11 0.68 9.60 0.00
CA LEU A 11 0.69 8.78 -1.22
C LEU A 11 -0.53 9.16 -2.07
N GLU A 12 -0.30 9.38 -3.36
CA GLU A 12 -1.38 9.52 -4.33
C GLU A 12 -1.86 8.11 -4.66
N ILE A 13 -3.10 7.82 -4.29
CA ILE A 13 -3.75 6.53 -4.50
C ILE A 13 -5.13 6.84 -5.06
N THR A 14 -5.51 6.10 -6.08
CA THR A 14 -6.80 6.12 -6.74
C THR A 14 -7.66 4.95 -6.28
N GLU A 15 -8.97 5.04 -6.53
CA GLU A 15 -9.90 3.97 -6.21
C GLU A 15 -9.57 2.67 -6.95
N SER A 16 -9.15 2.76 -8.21
CA SER A 16 -8.77 1.59 -9.02
C SER A 16 -7.54 0.86 -8.47
N GLU A 17 -6.56 1.61 -7.96
CA GLU A 17 -5.40 1.01 -7.28
C GLU A 17 -5.82 0.30 -5.98
N LEU A 18 -6.77 0.87 -5.22
CA LEU A 18 -7.32 0.21 -4.03
C LEU A 18 -8.06 -1.10 -4.36
N ASP A 19 -8.79 -1.13 -5.48
CA ASP A 19 -9.44 -2.34 -5.96
C ASP A 19 -8.43 -3.43 -6.32
N GLU A 20 -7.31 -3.05 -6.92
CA GLU A 20 -6.22 -3.98 -7.21
C GLU A 20 -5.56 -4.49 -5.92
N TYR A 21 -5.26 -3.60 -4.97
CA TYR A 21 -4.74 -3.99 -3.65
C TYR A 21 -5.66 -4.96 -2.91
N SER A 22 -6.98 -4.73 -2.95
CA SER A 22 -7.96 -5.62 -2.33
C SER A 22 -7.89 -7.04 -2.91
N LYS A 23 -7.68 -7.17 -4.22
CA LYS A 23 -7.51 -8.46 -4.88
C LYS A 23 -6.22 -9.16 -4.43
N HIS A 24 -5.14 -8.42 -4.24
CA HIS A 24 -3.86 -8.96 -3.78
C HIS A 24 -3.89 -9.39 -2.31
N ILE A 25 -4.54 -8.63 -1.44
CA ILE A 25 -4.62 -8.92 0.00
C ILE A 25 -5.60 -10.08 0.31
N GLY A 26 -6.46 -10.44 -0.64
CA GLY A 26 -7.47 -11.50 -0.46
C GLY A 26 -8.63 -11.10 0.47
N PHE A 27 -8.68 -9.84 0.91
CA PHE A 27 -9.76 -9.27 1.69
C PHE A 27 -10.47 -8.17 0.90
N PRO A 28 -11.81 -8.22 0.78
CA PRO A 28 -12.57 -7.17 0.13
C PRO A 28 -12.48 -5.87 0.96
N LEU A 29 -12.03 -4.79 0.34
CA LEU A 29 -12.20 -3.45 0.89
C LEU A 29 -13.65 -3.02 0.66
N TYR A 30 -14.38 -2.70 1.73
CA TYR A 30 -15.71 -2.12 1.60
C TYR A 30 -15.61 -0.69 1.07
N ASN A 31 -16.71 -0.17 0.53
CA ASN A 31 -16.71 1.17 -0.08
C ASN A 31 -16.38 2.25 0.96
N GLU A 32 -16.85 2.08 2.20
CA GLU A 32 -16.55 2.96 3.33
C GLU A 32 -15.05 2.99 3.66
N ASP A 33 -14.38 1.84 3.57
CA ASP A 33 -12.93 1.74 3.79
C ASP A 33 -12.15 2.45 2.70
N LYS A 34 -12.55 2.26 1.42
CA LYS A 34 -11.94 2.95 0.28
C LYS A 34 -12.11 4.46 0.41
N GLU A 35 -13.30 4.93 0.73
CA GLU A 35 -13.58 6.34 0.96
C GLU A 35 -12.72 6.90 2.10
N ALA A 36 -12.59 6.17 3.22
CA ALA A 36 -11.76 6.60 4.33
C ALA A 36 -10.27 6.72 3.92
N ILE A 37 -9.73 5.73 3.21
CA ILE A 37 -8.34 5.74 2.74
C ILE A 37 -8.09 6.91 1.79
N LEU A 38 -9.01 7.15 0.86
CA LEU A 38 -8.90 8.26 -0.10
C LEU A 38 -9.10 9.62 0.58
N LYS A 39 -10.01 9.75 1.54
CA LYS A 39 -10.34 11.01 2.21
C LYS A 39 -9.27 11.44 3.23
N PHE A 40 -8.73 10.50 4.00
CA PHE A 40 -7.84 10.82 5.11
C PHE A 40 -6.35 10.84 4.70
N ASN A 41 -5.79 12.04 4.62
CA ASN A 41 -4.36 12.26 4.34
C ASN A 41 -3.43 11.53 5.32
N GLY A 42 -3.86 11.31 6.57
CA GLY A 42 -3.05 10.64 7.59
C GLY A 42 -2.68 9.21 7.21
N PHE A 43 -3.66 8.44 6.71
CA PHE A 43 -3.44 7.07 6.25
C PHE A 43 -2.46 7.04 5.07
N ARG A 44 -2.72 7.85 4.04
CA ARG A 44 -1.85 7.96 2.86
C ARG A 44 -0.43 8.43 3.19
N LYS A 45 -0.26 9.29 4.19
CA LYS A 45 1.07 9.67 4.72
C LYS A 45 1.78 8.53 5.42
N ALA A 46 1.07 7.75 6.25
CA ALA A 46 1.65 6.60 6.92
C ALA A 46 2.21 5.59 5.91
N ILE A 47 1.44 5.28 4.85
CA ILE A 47 1.91 4.40 3.77
C ILE A 47 3.14 4.97 3.06
N ALA A 48 3.13 6.27 2.70
CA ALA A 48 4.28 6.91 2.06
C ALA A 48 5.56 6.85 2.93
N ILE A 49 5.41 6.95 4.25
CA ILE A 49 6.51 6.80 5.21
C ILE A 49 7.03 5.36 5.22
N ILE A 50 6.13 4.38 5.27
CA ILE A 50 6.48 2.95 5.27
C ILE A 50 7.26 2.60 3.99
N ASN A 51 6.77 3.03 2.82
CA ASN A 51 7.42 2.79 1.53
C ASN A 51 8.81 3.42 1.45
N LYS A 52 8.95 4.67 1.91
CA LYS A 52 10.24 5.39 1.91
C LYS A 52 11.29 4.71 2.79
N HIS A 53 10.86 4.08 3.87
CA HIS A 53 11.75 3.46 4.83
C HIS A 53 11.98 1.97 4.58
N SER A 54 11.30 1.36 3.61
CA SER A 54 11.32 -0.09 3.37
C SER A 54 11.32 -0.85 4.70
N PHE A 55 10.39 -0.50 5.60
CA PHE A 55 10.30 -1.16 6.90
C PHE A 55 10.15 -2.66 6.63
N ASN A 56 11.23 -3.40 6.80
CA ASN A 56 11.35 -4.78 6.32
C ASN A 56 10.26 -5.69 6.93
N ALA A 57 9.75 -5.31 8.11
CA ALA A 57 8.62 -5.95 8.80
C ALA A 57 7.26 -5.82 8.07
N LEU A 58 7.05 -4.75 7.29
CA LEU A 58 5.87 -4.53 6.45
C LEU A 58 6.13 -4.95 4.99
N SER A 59 7.37 -4.81 4.52
CA SER A 59 7.79 -5.19 3.17
C SER A 59 7.66 -6.69 2.91
N HIS A 60 7.89 -7.56 3.90
CA HIS A 60 7.71 -9.00 3.72
C HIS A 60 6.25 -9.38 3.43
N HIS A 61 5.30 -8.74 4.11
CA HIS A 61 3.87 -9.03 3.89
C HIS A 61 3.35 -8.57 2.53
N PHE A 62 3.86 -7.47 1.97
CA PHE A 62 3.41 -6.97 0.67
C PHE A 62 4.24 -7.51 -0.52
N SER A 63 5.52 -7.84 -0.31
CA SER A 63 6.40 -8.30 -1.39
C SER A 63 6.23 -9.78 -1.73
N ASP A 64 5.87 -10.63 -0.76
CA ASP A 64 5.72 -12.06 -1.02
C ASP A 64 4.43 -12.34 -1.81
N ASP A 65 3.36 -11.58 -1.57
CA ASP A 65 2.10 -11.69 -2.34
C ASP A 65 2.20 -11.13 -3.77
N LEU A 66 3.10 -10.18 -4.03
CA LEU A 66 3.31 -9.60 -5.38
C LEU A 66 4.37 -10.34 -6.20
N LYS A 67 5.38 -10.96 -5.57
CA LYS A 67 6.39 -11.76 -6.29
C LYS A 67 5.91 -13.16 -6.65
N SER A 68 4.88 -13.69 -5.97
CA SER A 68 4.37 -15.03 -6.25
C SER A 68 3.72 -15.18 -7.64
N ASN A 69 3.43 -14.08 -8.36
CA ASN A 69 2.65 -14.17 -9.60
C ASN A 69 3.49 -14.22 -10.89
N GLU A 70 4.80 -13.94 -10.83
CA GLU A 70 5.66 -14.05 -12.02
C GLU A 70 6.19 -15.47 -12.26
N GLU A 71 6.21 -16.34 -11.24
CA GLU A 71 6.73 -17.71 -11.36
C GLU A 71 5.69 -18.71 -11.89
N PHE A 72 4.41 -18.37 -11.88
CA PHE A 72 3.31 -19.26 -12.32
C PHE A 72 2.97 -19.19 -13.82
N LEU A 73 3.67 -18.36 -14.61
CA LEU A 73 3.38 -18.17 -16.05
C LEU A 73 4.43 -18.82 -17.00
N LYS A 74 5.22 -19.77 -16.50
CA LYS A 74 6.04 -20.67 -17.33
C LYS A 74 5.90 -22.12 -16.85
N ARG A 75 4.86 -22.81 -17.32
CA ARG A 75 4.88 -24.25 -17.57
C ARG A 75 3.74 -24.64 -18.50
#